data_AF-A0A1Q3BZ80-F1
#
_entry.id   AF-A0A1Q3BZ80-F1
#
_cell.length_a   1.000
_cell.length_b   1.000
_cell.length_c   1.000
_cell.angle_alpha   90.00
_cell.angle_beta   90.00
_cell.angle_gamma   90.00
#
_symmetry.space_group_name_H-M   'P 1'
#
loop_
_entity.id
_entity.type
_entity.pdbx_description
1 polymer ?
#
loop_
_entity_poly.entity_id
_entity_poly.type
_entity_poly.pdbx_seq_one_letter_code
_entity_poly.pdbx_strand_id
1 'polypeptide(L)'
;IIISNISSLIPIKLNGSNFLLWKSLFEPILRAHKLMHYVEVSNVPHSPTDPTYALWYEKDQMLLSWINATLSESALPYIVGVQSSKAAWNILHRHYASSTPSHIMALKQQLHSFKKGSQSMQLYLQQFKTIANQLAACGSPISDDDLVLFVLDGLSPTY
;
A
#
# COMPACT_ATOMS: atom_id res chain seq x y z
N ILE A 1 -24.79 -8.08 -6.26
CA ILE A 1 -23.87 -7.54 -7.28
C ILE A 1 -22.52 -8.15 -7.00
N ILE A 2 -22.10 -9.12 -7.82
CA ILE A 2 -20.76 -9.69 -7.76
C ILE A 2 -19.87 -8.69 -8.50
N ILE A 3 -18.95 -8.01 -7.80
CA ILE A 3 -17.95 -7.21 -8.50
C ILE A 3 -16.97 -8.21 -9.12
N SER A 4 -17.19 -8.51 -10.40
CA SER A 4 -16.36 -9.45 -11.16
C SER A 4 -14.96 -8.90 -11.47
N ASN A 5 -14.70 -7.62 -11.21
CA ASN A 5 -13.43 -6.99 -11.57
C ASN A 5 -13.02 -5.88 -10.60
N ILE A 6 -12.67 -6.23 -9.37
CA ILE A 6 -12.08 -5.30 -8.40
C ILE A 6 -10.83 -4.57 -8.95
N SER A 7 -10.11 -5.20 -9.88
CA SER A 7 -8.96 -4.63 -10.55
C SER A 7 -9.31 -3.43 -11.44
N SER A 8 -10.58 -3.22 -11.81
CA SER A 8 -11.01 -1.99 -12.50
C SER A 8 -11.23 -0.82 -11.54
N LEU A 9 -11.49 -1.08 -10.26
CA LEU A 9 -11.70 -0.06 -9.23
C LEU A 9 -10.39 0.41 -8.59
N ILE A 10 -9.35 -0.42 -8.67
CA ILE A 10 -8.02 -0.12 -8.13
C ILE A 10 -7.02 -0.10 -9.28
N PRO A 11 -6.63 1.09 -9.78
CA PRO A 11 -5.77 1.23 -10.96
C PRO A 11 -4.31 0.82 -10.72
N ILE A 12 -3.96 0.40 -9.49
CA ILE A 12 -2.61 0.04 -9.10
C ILE A 12 -2.56 -1.37 -8.52
N LYS A 13 -1.44 -2.05 -8.75
CA LYS A 13 -1.12 -3.31 -8.08
C LYS A 13 -0.20 -3.06 -6.88
N LEU A 14 -0.51 -3.64 -5.73
CA LEU A 14 0.29 -3.52 -4.51
C LEU A 14 1.69 -4.06 -4.76
N ASN A 15 2.70 -3.27 -4.41
CA ASN A 15 4.12 -3.60 -4.43
C ASN A 15 4.82 -2.98 -3.19
N GLY A 16 6.16 -3.07 -3.14
CA GLY A 16 6.95 -2.62 -2.00
C GLY A 16 6.90 -1.13 -1.67
N SER A 17 6.49 -0.26 -2.58
CA SER A 17 6.59 1.20 -2.42
C SER A 17 5.23 1.91 -2.39
N ASN A 18 4.13 1.21 -2.62
CA ASN A 18 2.81 1.83 -2.79
C ASN A 18 1.74 1.33 -1.80
N PHE A 19 2.13 0.64 -0.73
CA PHE A 19 1.18 0.04 0.21
C PHE A 19 0.16 1.02 0.79
N LEU A 20 0.60 2.21 1.22
CA LEU A 20 -0.30 3.21 1.79
C LEU A 20 -1.30 3.74 0.77
N LEU A 21 -0.85 3.94 -0.48
CA LEU A 21 -1.71 4.34 -1.58
C LEU A 21 -2.71 3.22 -1.92
N TRP A 22 -2.24 1.98 -2.08
CA TRP A 22 -3.10 0.82 -2.31
C TRP A 22 -4.15 0.67 -1.21
N LYS A 23 -3.74 0.74 0.05
CA LYS A 23 -4.64 0.66 1.22
C LYS A 23 -5.69 1.78 1.19
N SER A 24 -5.29 3.01 0.85
CA SER A 24 -6.22 4.15 0.76
C SER A 24 -7.31 3.99 -0.32
N LEU A 25 -7.03 3.23 -1.38
CA LEU A 25 -7.99 2.89 -2.44
C LEU A 25 -8.82 1.64 -2.11
N PHE A 26 -8.21 0.67 -1.44
CA PHE A 26 -8.83 -0.62 -1.10
C PHE A 26 -9.86 -0.48 0.05
N GLU A 27 -9.52 0.24 1.11
CA GLU A 27 -10.38 0.37 2.31
C GLU A 27 -11.78 0.96 2.03
N PRO A 28 -11.94 2.04 1.24
CA PRO A 28 -13.27 2.56 0.92
C PRO A 28 -14.15 1.53 0.22
N ILE A 29 -13.58 0.68 -0.63
CA ILE A 29 -14.31 -0.39 -1.31
C ILE A 29 -14.77 -1.44 -0.31
N LEU A 30 -13.92 -1.81 0.67
CA LEU A 30 -14.33 -2.73 1.74
C LEU A 30 -15.45 -2.17 2.59
N ARG A 31 -15.38 -0.87 2.94
CA ARG A 31 -16.43 -0.20 3.71
C ARG A 31 -17.75 -0.15 2.94
N ALA A 32 -17.72 0.20 1.65
CA ALA A 32 -18.90 0.22 0.80
C ALA A 32 -19.60 -1.16 0.70
N HIS A 33 -18.81 -2.24 0.75
CA HIS A 33 -19.32 -3.62 0.71
C HIS A 33 -19.56 -4.24 2.08
N LYS A 34 -19.38 -3.48 3.16
CA LYS A 34 -19.44 -3.95 4.55
C LYS A 34 -18.48 -5.12 4.84
N LEU A 35 -17.32 -5.16 4.18
CA LEU A 35 -16.32 -6.22 4.32
C LEU A 35 -15.17 -5.87 5.27
N MET A 36 -15.07 -4.62 5.73
CA MET A 36 -13.94 -4.15 6.55
C MET A 36 -13.72 -5.02 7.81
N HIS A 37 -14.81 -5.48 8.43
CA HIS A 37 -14.75 -6.29 9.64
C HIS A 37 -14.07 -7.66 9.45
N TYR A 38 -13.99 -8.20 8.22
CA TYR A 38 -13.30 -9.45 7.93
C TYR A 38 -11.80 -9.33 8.15
N VAL A 39 -11.21 -8.16 7.89
CA VAL A 39 -9.77 -7.93 8.06
C VAL A 39 -9.42 -7.35 9.42
N GLU A 40 -10.33 -6.59 10.04
CA GLU A 40 -10.11 -5.95 11.35
C GLU A 40 -10.34 -6.93 12.51
N VAL A 41 -11.49 -7.62 12.53
CA VAL A 41 -11.95 -8.41 13.69
C VAL A 41 -11.93 -9.89 13.36
N SER A 42 -11.58 -10.74 14.34
CA SER A 42 -11.57 -12.19 14.13
C SER A 42 -12.99 -12.73 14.32
N ASN A 43 -13.91 -12.31 13.46
CA ASN A 43 -15.33 -12.70 13.52
C ASN A 43 -15.59 -14.02 12.78
N VAL A 44 -14.70 -15.00 12.93
CA VAL A 44 -14.90 -16.33 12.38
C VAL A 44 -16.01 -17.01 13.20
N PRO A 45 -17.10 -17.50 12.59
CA PRO A 45 -18.13 -18.24 13.31
C PRO A 45 -17.51 -19.44 14.05
N HIS A 46 -17.97 -19.70 15.28
CA HIS A 46 -17.32 -20.64 16.20
C HIS A 46 -17.33 -22.10 15.75
N SER A 47 -18.21 -22.47 14.80
CA SER A 47 -18.31 -23.82 14.28
C SER A 47 -18.59 -23.83 12.77
N PRO A 48 -17.95 -24.74 12.00
CA PRO A 48 -18.32 -25.01 10.60
C PRO A 48 -19.76 -25.50 10.42
N THR A 49 -20.41 -25.98 11.49
CA THR A 49 -21.82 -26.42 11.48
C THR A 49 -22.80 -25.27 11.67
N ASP A 50 -22.30 -24.06 11.96
CA ASP A 50 -23.14 -22.88 12.05
C ASP A 50 -23.69 -22.55 10.65
N PRO A 51 -25.02 -22.40 10.48
CA PRO A 51 -25.61 -22.04 9.19
C PRO A 51 -25.08 -20.70 8.63
N THR A 52 -24.52 -19.84 9.48
CA THR A 52 -23.89 -18.57 9.08
C THR A 52 -22.45 -18.73 8.59
N TYR A 53 -21.78 -19.86 8.87
CA TYR A 53 -20.40 -20.12 8.46
C TYR A 53 -20.24 -20.15 6.94
N ALA A 54 -21.15 -20.81 6.22
CA ALA A 54 -21.07 -20.90 4.76
C ALA A 54 -21.12 -19.52 4.09
N LEU A 55 -22.03 -18.64 4.55
CA LEU A 55 -22.14 -17.28 4.03
C LEU A 55 -20.92 -16.43 4.39
N TRP A 56 -20.44 -16.55 5.63
CA TRP A 56 -19.21 -15.87 6.06
C TRP A 56 -18.02 -16.29 5.20
N TYR A 57 -17.85 -17.60 5.00
CA TYR A 57 -16.75 -18.17 4.23
C TYR A 57 -16.79 -17.71 2.77
N GLU A 58 -17.98 -17.67 2.14
CA GLU A 58 -18.14 -17.13 0.79
C GLU A 58 -17.62 -15.67 0.69
N LYS A 59 -17.95 -14.83 1.67
CA LYS A 59 -17.49 -13.42 1.70
C LYS A 59 -16.00 -13.30 1.98
N ASP A 60 -15.45 -14.12 2.88
CA ASP A 60 -14.01 -14.16 3.15
C ASP A 60 -13.23 -14.57 1.89
N GLN A 61 -13.68 -15.61 1.18
CA GLN A 61 -13.02 -16.07 -0.05
C GLN A 61 -13.16 -15.06 -1.20
N MET A 62 -14.31 -14.39 -1.32
CA MET A 62 -14.46 -13.29 -2.26
C MET A 62 -13.46 -12.16 -1.95
N LEU A 63 -13.31 -11.77 -0.69
CA LEU A 63 -12.34 -10.74 -0.29
C LEU A 63 -10.89 -11.20 -0.52
N LEU A 64 -10.57 -12.45 -0.23
CA LEU A 64 -9.25 -13.01 -0.51
C LEU A 64 -8.93 -12.99 -2.01
N SER A 65 -9.92 -13.30 -2.88
CA SER A 65 -9.76 -13.18 -4.32
C SER A 65 -9.48 -11.74 -4.75
N TRP A 66 -10.10 -10.76 -4.09
CA TRP A 66 -9.89 -9.34 -4.39
C TRP A 66 -8.51 -8.86 -3.98
N ILE A 67 -8.02 -9.30 -2.82
CA ILE A 67 -6.64 -9.04 -2.40
C ILE A 67 -5.69 -9.59 -3.47
N ASN A 68 -5.81 -10.87 -3.84
CA ASN A 68 -4.96 -11.50 -4.86
C ASN A 68 -4.97 -10.75 -6.20
N ALA A 69 -6.14 -10.35 -6.69
CA ALA A 69 -6.30 -9.65 -7.97
C ALA A 69 -5.66 -8.25 -8.01
N THR A 70 -5.33 -7.70 -6.84
CA THR A 70 -4.75 -6.36 -6.70
C THR A 70 -3.28 -6.39 -6.27
N LEU A 71 -2.67 -7.58 -6.19
CA LEU A 71 -1.23 -7.73 -5.92
C LEU A 71 -0.40 -7.69 -7.21
N SER A 72 0.82 -7.16 -7.12
CA SER A 72 1.84 -7.33 -8.15
C SER A 72 2.43 -8.75 -8.11
N GLU A 73 3.12 -9.15 -9.18
CA GLU A 73 3.89 -10.40 -9.22
C GLU A 73 4.94 -10.47 -8.11
N SER A 74 5.49 -9.33 -7.68
CA SER A 74 6.44 -9.26 -6.57
C SER A 74 5.80 -9.38 -5.18
N ALA A 75 4.48 -9.19 -5.06
CA ALA A 75 3.74 -9.27 -3.80
C ALA A 75 3.01 -10.61 -3.60
N LEU A 76 2.62 -11.28 -4.69
CA LEU A 76 1.93 -12.57 -4.65
C LEU A 76 2.65 -13.66 -3.82
N PRO A 77 3.99 -13.82 -3.89
CA PRO A 77 4.69 -14.86 -3.14
C PRO A 77 4.47 -14.81 -1.62
N TYR A 78 4.20 -13.64 -1.04
CA TYR A 78 4.04 -13.49 0.40
C TYR A 78 2.75 -14.11 0.94
N ILE A 79 1.73 -14.29 0.10
CA ILE A 79 0.42 -14.82 0.52
C ILE A 79 0.10 -16.19 -0.08
N VAL A 80 1.09 -16.88 -0.64
CA VAL A 80 0.91 -18.24 -1.17
C VAL A 80 0.47 -19.19 -0.04
N GLY A 81 -0.60 -19.94 -0.30
CA GLY A 81 -1.16 -20.91 0.66
C GLY A 81 -2.00 -20.30 1.77
N VAL A 82 -2.15 -18.98 1.83
CA VAL A 82 -2.99 -18.29 2.82
C VAL A 82 -4.47 -18.53 2.50
N GLN A 83 -5.24 -18.97 3.49
CA GLN A 83 -6.62 -19.42 3.32
C GLN A 83 -7.68 -18.40 3.76
N SER A 84 -7.31 -17.29 4.40
CA SER A 84 -8.26 -16.27 4.84
C SER A 84 -7.85 -14.86 4.45
N SER A 85 -8.83 -14.02 4.17
CA SER A 85 -8.60 -12.61 3.84
C SER A 85 -7.89 -11.87 4.97
N LYS A 86 -8.23 -12.17 6.23
CA LYS A 86 -7.59 -11.60 7.41
C LYS A 86 -6.10 -11.93 7.51
N ALA A 87 -5.74 -13.20 7.29
CA ALA A 87 -4.35 -13.62 7.33
C ALA A 87 -3.55 -12.94 6.21
N ALA A 88 -4.10 -12.88 5.00
CA ALA A 88 -3.48 -12.20 3.87
C ALA A 88 -3.28 -10.70 4.17
N TRP A 89 -4.32 -10.03 4.66
CA TRP A 89 -4.26 -8.62 5.06
C TRP A 89 -3.17 -8.36 6.11
N ASN A 90 -3.09 -9.19 7.14
CA ASN A 90 -2.10 -9.04 8.21
C ASN A 90 -0.66 -9.27 7.72
N ILE A 91 -0.45 -10.25 6.83
CA ILE A 91 0.86 -10.50 6.21
C ILE A 91 1.27 -9.28 5.39
N LEU A 92 0.40 -8.80 4.49
CA LEU A 92 0.69 -7.62 3.67
C LEU A 92 0.92 -6.38 4.52
N HIS A 93 0.13 -6.18 5.57
CA HIS A 93 0.32 -5.08 6.51
C HIS A 93 1.65 -5.21 7.26
N ARG A 94 2.04 -6.41 7.69
CA ARG A 94 3.34 -6.61 8.36
C ARG A 94 4.51 -6.37 7.41
N HIS A 95 4.42 -6.86 6.18
CA HIS A 95 5.48 -6.75 5.18
C HIS A 95 5.63 -5.34 4.60
N TYR A 96 4.51 -4.64 4.38
CA TYR A 96 4.51 -3.38 3.65
C TYR A 96 3.97 -2.17 4.42
N ALA A 97 3.15 -2.37 5.47
CA ALA A 97 2.76 -1.26 6.36
C ALA A 97 3.82 -0.96 7.41
N SER A 98 4.76 -1.90 7.63
CA SER A 98 5.99 -1.52 8.29
C SER A 98 6.66 -0.52 7.38
N SER A 99 6.58 0.74 7.78
CA SER A 99 7.60 1.71 7.44
C SER A 99 8.89 1.23 8.11
N THR A 100 9.45 0.13 7.58
CA THR A 100 10.63 -0.48 8.17
C THR A 100 11.69 0.62 8.23
N PRO A 101 12.48 0.69 9.31
CA PRO A 101 13.59 1.64 9.36
C PRO A 101 14.44 1.57 8.09
N SER A 102 14.55 0.40 7.47
CA SER A 102 15.17 0.17 6.15
C SER A 102 14.44 0.87 4.99
N HIS A 103 13.12 0.83 4.90
CA HIS A 103 12.35 1.54 3.87
C HIS A 103 12.37 3.06 4.08
N ILE A 104 12.22 3.53 5.32
CA ILE A 104 12.39 4.96 5.66
C ILE A 104 13.81 5.41 5.29
N MET A 105 14.83 4.61 5.64
CA MET A 105 16.22 4.90 5.31
C MET A 105 16.43 4.92 3.80
N ALA A 106 15.86 3.98 3.05
CA ALA A 106 15.95 3.94 1.60
C ALA A 106 15.30 5.19 0.97
N LEU A 107 14.12 5.61 1.45
CA LEU A 107 13.47 6.83 0.99
C LEU A 107 14.29 8.09 1.35
N LYS A 108 14.88 8.15 2.55
CA LYS A 108 15.79 9.23 2.95
C LYS A 108 17.04 9.26 2.06
N GLN A 109 17.67 8.11 1.81
CA GLN A 109 18.82 8.00 0.92
C GLN A 109 18.47 8.42 -0.51
N GLN A 110 17.31 8.00 -1.01
CA GLN A 110 16.82 8.40 -2.32
C GLN A 110 16.66 9.91 -2.37
N LEU A 111 16.06 10.52 -1.34
CA LEU A 111 15.88 11.97 -1.26
C LEU A 111 17.21 12.74 -1.22
N HIS A 112 18.18 12.29 -0.41
CA HIS A 112 19.52 12.90 -0.33
C HIS A 112 20.34 12.79 -1.62
N SER A 113 20.20 11.67 -2.34
CA SER A 113 20.95 11.42 -3.59
C SER A 113 20.21 11.90 -4.84
N PHE A 114 18.99 12.41 -4.71
CA PHE A 114 18.18 12.80 -5.84
C PHE A 114 18.73 14.07 -6.50
N LYS A 115 19.23 13.94 -7.72
CA LYS A 115 19.75 15.05 -8.53
C LYS A 115 18.81 15.32 -9.70
N LYS A 116 18.63 16.59 -10.05
CA LYS A 116 17.84 17.01 -11.22
C LYS A 116 18.39 16.42 -12.53
N GLY A 117 19.71 16.40 -12.68
CA GLY A 117 20.37 15.96 -13.90
C GLY A 117 19.83 16.67 -15.15
N SER A 118 19.50 15.88 -16.18
CA SER A 118 18.92 16.36 -17.45
C SER A 118 17.39 16.54 -17.43
N GLN A 119 16.69 16.22 -16.33
CA GLN A 119 15.24 16.33 -16.24
C GLN A 119 14.79 17.79 -16.18
N SER A 120 13.54 18.09 -16.55
CA SER A 120 12.98 19.42 -16.36
C SER A 120 12.81 19.76 -14.87
N MET A 121 12.85 21.04 -14.51
CA MET A 121 12.64 21.48 -13.12
C MET A 121 11.28 21.00 -12.57
N GLN A 122 10.24 21.04 -13.39
CA GLN A 122 8.91 20.59 -13.00
C GLN A 122 8.88 19.10 -12.65
N LEU A 123 9.49 18.26 -13.50
CA LEU A 123 9.51 16.81 -13.28
C LEU A 123 10.36 16.45 -12.05
N TYR A 124 11.48 17.15 -11.86
CA TYR A 124 12.33 17.05 -10.67
C TYR A 124 11.54 17.34 -9.38
N LEU A 125 10.87 18.50 -9.31
CA LEU A 125 10.09 18.89 -8.12
C LEU A 125 8.92 17.94 -7.86
N GLN A 126 8.27 17.41 -8.90
CA GLN A 126 7.18 16.44 -8.76
C GLN A 126 7.68 15.11 -8.18
N GLN A 127 8.81 14.60 -8.67
CA GLN A 127 9.41 13.37 -8.15
C GLN A 127 9.89 13.57 -6.71
N PHE A 128 10.50 14.73 -6.41
CA PHE A 128 10.91 15.10 -5.06
C PHE A 128 9.73 15.10 -4.08
N LYS A 129 8.63 15.78 -4.45
CA LYS A 129 7.39 15.84 -3.65
C LYS A 129 6.77 14.46 -3.45
N THR A 130 6.90 13.56 -4.42
CA THR A 130 6.41 12.19 -4.30
C THR A 130 7.15 11.42 -3.20
N ILE A 131 8.49 11.52 -3.17
CA ILE A 131 9.31 10.88 -2.13
C ILE A 131 9.02 11.48 -0.74
N ALA A 132 8.87 12.81 -0.66
CA ALA A 132 8.51 13.50 0.58
C ALA A 132 7.13 13.06 1.11
N ASN A 133 6.13 12.93 0.23
CA ASN A 133 4.81 12.43 0.60
C ASN A 133 4.86 10.97 1.07
N GLN A 134 5.70 10.12 0.45
CA GLN A 134 5.89 8.75 0.89
C GLN A 134 6.50 8.68 2.30
N LEU A 135 7.48 9.54 2.60
CA LEU A 135 8.08 9.67 3.93
C LEU A 135 7.07 10.17 4.98
N ALA A 136 6.25 11.16 4.62
CA ALA A 136 5.17 11.64 5.50
C ALA A 136 4.13 10.55 5.78
N ALA A 137 3.71 9.81 4.74
CA ALA A 137 2.77 8.71 4.88
C ALA A 137 3.35 7.56 5.73
N CYS A 138 4.67 7.40 5.69
CA CYS A 138 5.45 6.50 6.53
C CYS A 138 5.60 6.94 8.00
N GLY A 139 5.05 8.10 8.39
CA GLY A 139 5.18 8.65 9.74
C GLY A 139 6.53 9.34 10.01
N SER A 140 7.32 9.59 8.97
CA SER A 140 8.61 10.30 9.03
C SER A 140 8.60 11.53 8.11
N PRO A 141 7.73 12.53 8.32
CA PRO A 141 7.70 13.74 7.52
C PRO A 141 9.04 14.50 7.60
N ILE A 142 9.41 15.17 6.50
CA ILE A 142 10.55 16.09 6.44
C ILE A 142 10.01 17.51 6.65
N SER A 143 10.75 18.37 7.35
CA SER A 143 10.38 19.78 7.51
C SER A 143 10.45 20.52 6.16
N ASP A 144 9.66 21.58 6.00
CA ASP A 144 9.70 22.37 4.77
C ASP A 144 11.07 23.02 4.53
N ASP A 145 11.77 23.42 5.59
CA ASP A 145 13.12 23.99 5.51
C ASP A 145 14.14 22.95 5.00
N ASP A 146 14.10 21.73 5.52
CA ASP A 146 14.96 20.63 5.06
C ASP A 146 14.62 20.22 3.63
N LEU A 147 13.33 20.22 3.27
CA LEU A 147 12.88 19.94 1.89
C LEU A 147 13.48 20.96 0.91
N VAL A 148 13.48 22.25 1.25
CA VAL A 148 14.11 23.29 0.42
C VAL A 148 15.60 23.04 0.29
N LEU A 149 16.30 22.74 1.39
CA LEU A 149 17.73 22.46 1.37
C LEU A 149 18.07 21.29 0.44
N PHE A 150 17.34 20.18 0.55
CA PHE A 150 17.57 19.00 -0.30
C PHE A 150 17.23 19.25 -1.78
N VAL A 151 16.23 20.08 -2.05
CA VAL A 151 15.89 20.50 -3.41
C VAL A 151 17.05 21.31 -4.00
N LEU A 152 17.63 22.24 -3.24
CA LEU A 152 18.76 23.06 -3.69
C LEU A 152 20.03 22.22 -3.89
N ASP A 153 20.34 21.31 -2.97
CA ASP A 153 21.47 20.38 -3.07
C ASP A 153 21.39 19.49 -4.31
N GLY A 154 20.18 19.21 -4.80
CA GLY A 154 19.92 18.41 -5.98
C GLY A 154 20.11 19.14 -7.32
N LEU A 155 20.29 20.47 -7.28
CA LEU A 155 20.54 21.30 -8.46
C LEU A 155 22.02 21.29 -8.85
N SER A 156 22.28 21.48 -10.13
CA SER A 156 23.64 21.67 -10.64
C SER A 156 24.19 23.03 -10.17
N PRO A 157 25.51 23.21 -10.01
CA PRO A 157 26.13 24.49 -9.63
C PRO A 157 25.90 25.65 -10.61
N THR A 158 25.26 25.39 -11.74
CA THR A 158 24.91 26.34 -12.80
C THR A 158 23.55 27.02 -12.60
N TYR A 159 22.87 26.73 -11.48
CA TYR A 159 21.70 27.46 -10.98
C TYR A 159 22.10 28.29 -9.75
#